data_AF-A0A8H2WUJ1-F1
#
_entry.id   AF-A0A8H2WUJ1-F1
#
_cell.length_a   1.000
_cell.length_b   1.000
_cell.length_c   1.000
_cell.angle_alpha   90.00
_cell.angle_beta   90.00
_cell.angle_gamma   90.00
#
_symmetry.space_group_name_H-M   'P 1'
#
loop_
_entity.id
_entity.type
_entity.pdbx_description
1 polymer ?
#
loop_
_entity_poly.entity_id
_entity_poly.type
_entity_poly.pdbx_seq_one_letter_code
_entity_poly.pdbx_strand_id
1 'polypeptide(L)'
;MELARKQKTVLAYIMPHEALILAARDSGLHFADSPAGYAWVAMATETYDWFERFGPVELHFILINENEPGRSKGAALVLGYPNQGLDAFPQLSDLGVRVFRSQPRPLTRVGTKGDDWTSPTEDGTGMDNIMMVQQEPLSSNWSRSNRFRRF
;
A
#
# COMPACT_ATOMS: atom_id res chain seq x y z
N MET A 1 23.08 26.28 9.55
CA MET A 1 23.23 25.00 8.82
C MET A 1 21.90 24.30 8.86
N GLU A 2 21.14 24.36 7.77
CA GLU A 2 19.92 23.57 7.62
C GLU A 2 20.36 22.11 7.46
N LEU A 3 20.05 21.25 8.44
CA LEU A 3 20.13 19.81 8.26
C LEU A 3 19.21 19.48 7.09
N ALA A 4 19.79 19.13 5.93
CA ALA A 4 19.06 18.60 4.80
C ALA A 4 18.24 17.40 5.32
N ARG A 5 16.94 17.63 5.52
CA ARG A 5 16.03 16.65 6.12
C ARG A 5 15.98 15.48 5.15
N LYS A 6 16.49 14.30 5.57
CA LYS A 6 16.53 13.11 4.72
C LYS A 6 15.14 12.79 4.19
N GLN A 7 15.06 12.53 2.89
CA GLN A 7 13.85 12.05 2.23
C GLN A 7 13.36 10.77 2.91
N LYS A 8 12.04 10.64 3.08
CA LYS A 8 11.43 9.47 3.73
C LYS A 8 11.26 8.36 2.72
N THR A 9 11.87 7.21 2.95
CA THR A 9 11.72 5.99 2.14
C THR A 9 11.17 4.87 3.01
N VAL A 10 10.29 4.03 2.45
CA VAL A 10 9.77 2.82 3.08
C VAL A 10 9.77 1.68 2.06
N LEU A 11 9.70 0.44 2.53
CA LEU A 11 9.48 -0.71 1.67
C LEU A 11 8.01 -1.11 1.76
N ALA A 12 7.37 -1.41 0.63
CA ALA A 12 5.98 -1.87 0.64
C ALA A 12 5.67 -2.88 -0.46
N TYR A 13 4.70 -3.75 -0.18
CA TYR A 13 4.00 -4.50 -1.23
C TYR A 13 2.79 -3.69 -1.69
N ILE A 14 2.71 -3.42 -2.99
CA ILE A 14 1.60 -2.69 -3.61
C ILE A 14 0.69 -3.70 -4.31
N MET A 15 -0.58 -3.72 -3.91
CA MET A 15 -1.60 -4.56 -4.51
C MET A 15 -2.66 -3.70 -5.19
N PRO A 16 -2.76 -3.76 -6.53
CA PRO A 16 -3.90 -3.18 -7.24
C PRO A 16 -5.22 -3.81 -6.77
N HIS A 17 -6.28 -3.02 -6.81
CA HIS A 17 -7.63 -3.39 -6.42
C HIS A 17 -8.13 -4.61 -7.20
N GLU A 18 -7.81 -4.67 -8.49
CA GLU A 18 -8.16 -5.80 -9.35
C GLU A 18 -7.47 -7.09 -8.89
N ALA A 19 -6.19 -7.01 -8.50
CA ALA A 19 -5.45 -8.13 -7.95
C ALA A 19 -6.01 -8.58 -6.59
N LEU A 20 -6.42 -7.63 -5.73
CA LEU A 20 -7.06 -7.94 -4.45
C LEU A 20 -8.41 -8.64 -4.63
N ILE A 21 -9.24 -8.21 -5.58
CA ILE A 21 -10.51 -8.89 -5.89
C ILE A 21 -10.26 -10.30 -6.40
N LEU A 22 -9.31 -10.47 -7.31
CA LEU A 22 -8.96 -11.79 -7.86
C LEU A 22 -8.46 -12.72 -6.75
N ALA A 23 -7.53 -12.25 -5.91
CA ALA A 23 -7.03 -13.02 -4.79
C ALA A 23 -8.14 -13.38 -3.79
N ALA A 24 -9.06 -12.45 -3.49
CA ALA A 24 -10.21 -12.73 -2.62
C ALA A 24 -11.09 -13.85 -3.20
N ARG A 25 -11.39 -13.79 -4.50
CA ARG A 25 -12.21 -14.81 -5.19
C ARG A 25 -11.54 -16.18 -5.19
N ASP A 26 -10.25 -16.24 -5.45
CA ASP A 26 -9.50 -17.49 -5.54
C ASP A 26 -9.22 -18.12 -4.17
N SER A 27 -9.26 -17.32 -3.10
CA SER A 27 -8.97 -17.78 -1.73
C SER A 27 -10.07 -18.64 -1.10
N GLY A 28 -11.30 -18.58 -1.62
CA GLY A 28 -12.47 -19.22 -1.01
C GLY A 28 -12.86 -18.62 0.35
N LEU A 29 -12.35 -17.44 0.70
CA LEU A 29 -12.72 -16.74 1.93
C LEU A 29 -14.20 -16.36 1.90
N HIS A 30 -14.84 -16.32 3.08
CA HIS A 30 -16.28 -16.05 3.20
C HIS A 30 -16.73 -14.70 2.60
N PHE A 31 -15.79 -13.75 2.42
CA PHE A 31 -16.04 -12.46 1.80
C PHE A 31 -15.76 -12.41 0.28
N ALA A 32 -15.31 -13.52 -0.32
CA ALA A 32 -15.03 -13.65 -1.75
C ALA A 32 -16.24 -13.29 -2.64
N ASP A 33 -17.44 -13.67 -2.19
CA ASP A 33 -18.71 -13.45 -2.89
C ASP A 33 -19.40 -12.11 -2.50
N SER A 34 -18.78 -11.33 -1.62
CA SER A 34 -19.31 -10.03 -1.20
C SER A 34 -19.16 -8.97 -2.31
N PRO A 35 -19.88 -7.83 -2.22
CA PRO A 35 -19.69 -6.72 -3.14
C PRO A 35 -18.20 -6.36 -3.27
N ALA A 36 -17.76 -6.07 -4.50
CA ALA A 36 -16.35 -5.87 -4.84
C ALA A 36 -15.64 -4.92 -3.87
N GLY A 37 -16.29 -3.81 -3.50
CA GLY A 37 -15.78 -2.81 -2.55
C GLY A 37 -15.54 -3.32 -1.13
N TYR A 38 -16.27 -4.35 -0.67
CA TYR A 38 -16.04 -5.00 0.61
C TYR A 38 -14.97 -6.10 0.51
N ALA A 39 -15.03 -6.92 -0.54
CA ALA A 39 -14.15 -8.07 -0.71
C ALA A 39 -12.66 -7.69 -0.71
N TRP A 40 -12.30 -6.63 -1.44
CA TRP A 40 -10.89 -6.22 -1.53
C TRP A 40 -10.37 -5.57 -0.23
N VAL A 41 -11.22 -4.86 0.51
CA VAL A 41 -10.90 -4.30 1.84
C VAL A 41 -10.65 -5.42 2.83
N ALA A 42 -11.54 -6.42 2.85
CA ALA A 42 -11.40 -7.58 3.69
C ALA A 42 -10.11 -8.35 3.36
N MET A 43 -9.79 -8.53 2.08
CA MET A 43 -8.54 -9.15 1.64
C MET A 43 -7.30 -8.36 2.08
N ALA A 44 -7.31 -7.04 1.95
CA ALA A 44 -6.21 -6.18 2.39
C ALA A 44 -6.01 -6.25 3.91
N THR A 45 -7.11 -6.29 4.68
CA THR A 45 -7.09 -6.39 6.14
C THR A 45 -6.59 -7.76 6.61
N GLU A 46 -7.11 -8.85 6.02
CA GLU A 46 -6.64 -10.22 6.29
C GLU A 46 -5.13 -10.35 6.00
N THR A 47 -4.67 -9.75 4.90
CA THR A 47 -3.24 -9.71 4.57
C THR A 47 -2.44 -8.95 5.62
N TYR A 48 -2.93 -7.80 6.12
CA TYR A 48 -2.27 -7.07 7.20
C TYR A 48 -2.19 -7.90 8.49
N ASP A 49 -3.27 -8.58 8.89
CA ASP A 49 -3.35 -9.40 10.11
C ASP A 49 -2.33 -10.56 10.11
N TRP A 50 -1.99 -11.07 8.92
CA TRP A 50 -0.95 -12.09 8.77
C TRP A 50 0.46 -11.52 9.00
N PHE A 51 0.71 -10.26 8.67
CA PHE A 51 2.03 -9.64 8.76
C PHE A 51 2.30 -8.95 10.09
N GLU A 52 1.29 -8.36 10.74
CA GLU A 52 1.48 -7.58 11.99
C GLU A 52 2.12 -8.38 13.13
N ARG A 53 1.98 -9.71 13.09
CA ARG A 53 2.56 -10.63 14.08
C ARG A 53 4.07 -10.75 13.97
N PHE A 54 4.66 -10.35 12.85
CA PHE A 54 6.08 -10.55 12.54
C PHE A 54 6.91 -9.26 12.61
N GLY A 55 6.28 -8.11 12.83
CA GLY A 55 6.99 -6.85 12.97
C GLY A 55 6.13 -5.63 12.65
N PRO A 56 6.74 -4.42 12.69
CA PRO A 56 6.04 -3.19 12.36
C PRO A 56 5.63 -3.18 10.89
N VAL A 57 4.33 -3.07 10.65
CA VAL A 57 3.74 -2.92 9.33
C VAL A 57 2.59 -1.91 9.40
N GLU A 58 2.31 -1.26 8.27
CA GLU A 58 1.17 -0.35 8.15
C GLU A 58 0.42 -0.66 6.86
N LEU A 59 -0.90 -0.77 6.95
CA LEU A 59 -1.77 -0.89 5.78
C LEU A 59 -2.25 0.49 5.35
N HIS A 60 -2.01 0.84 4.09
CA HIS A 60 -2.49 2.07 3.46
C HIS A 60 -3.36 1.73 2.26
N PHE A 61 -4.48 2.42 2.09
CA PHE A 61 -5.20 2.42 0.82
C PHE A 61 -4.59 3.48 -0.09
N ILE A 62 -4.48 3.20 -1.38
CA ILE A 62 -3.70 4.03 -2.29
C ILE A 62 -4.41 4.32 -3.61
N LEU A 63 -4.03 5.44 -4.24
CA LEU A 63 -4.28 5.73 -5.64
C LEU A 63 -2.95 5.66 -6.41
N ILE A 64 -2.95 4.95 -7.53
CA ILE A 64 -1.79 4.76 -8.40
C ILE A 64 -2.06 5.55 -9.69
N ASN A 65 -1.15 6.45 -10.04
CA ASN A 65 -1.16 7.21 -11.29
C ASN A 65 -2.50 7.97 -11.51
N GLU A 66 -3.02 8.63 -10.47
CA GLU A 66 -4.39 9.20 -10.41
C GLU A 66 -4.73 10.10 -11.62
N ASN A 67 -3.74 10.78 -12.21
CA ASN A 67 -3.91 11.72 -13.32
C ASN A 67 -3.35 11.21 -14.67
N GLU A 68 -3.03 9.92 -14.78
CA GLU A 68 -2.39 9.33 -15.97
C GLU A 68 -3.18 8.13 -16.52
N PRO A 69 -2.96 7.74 -17.79
CA PRO A 69 -3.48 6.48 -18.32
C PRO A 69 -2.97 5.28 -17.50
N GLY A 70 -3.83 4.29 -17.26
CA GLY A 70 -3.47 3.14 -16.43
C GLY A 70 -3.65 3.35 -14.91
N ARG A 71 -4.39 4.38 -14.50
CA ARG A 71 -4.74 4.62 -13.09
C ARG A 71 -5.37 3.37 -12.45
N SER A 72 -4.96 3.07 -11.23
CA SER A 72 -5.55 2.00 -10.41
C SER A 72 -5.70 2.45 -8.96
N LYS A 73 -6.59 1.78 -8.24
CA LYS A 73 -6.75 1.88 -6.80
C LYS A 73 -6.09 0.67 -6.17
N GLY A 74 -5.74 0.70 -4.90
CA GLY A 74 -5.17 -0.48 -4.28
C GLY A 74 -4.88 -0.33 -2.81
N ALA A 75 -4.06 -1.22 -2.30
CA ALA A 75 -3.48 -1.14 -0.98
C ALA A 75 -1.96 -1.25 -1.05
N ALA A 76 -1.28 -0.56 -0.14
CA ALA A 76 0.14 -0.72 0.13
C ALA A 76 0.31 -1.29 1.55
N LEU A 77 0.96 -2.44 1.66
CA LEU A 77 1.43 -2.97 2.93
C LEU A 77 2.87 -2.50 3.15
N VAL A 78 3.02 -1.43 3.93
CA VAL A 78 4.32 -0.86 4.30
C VAL A 78 4.97 -1.71 5.38
N LEU A 79 6.27 -1.95 5.23
CA LEU A 79 7.05 -2.82 6.10
C LEU A 79 8.12 -2.01 6.84
N GLY A 80 8.34 -2.34 8.10
CA GLY A 80 9.41 -1.74 8.88
C GLY A 80 9.12 -0.29 9.29
N TYR A 81 10.18 0.40 9.68
CA TYR A 81 10.15 1.84 9.91
C TYR A 81 10.72 2.62 8.74
N PRO A 82 10.40 3.92 8.63
CA PRO A 82 10.95 4.77 7.59
C PRO A 82 12.49 4.83 7.61
N ASN A 83 13.09 4.76 6.43
CA ASN A 83 14.53 4.75 6.17
C ASN A 83 15.26 3.53 6.75
N GLN A 84 14.53 2.46 7.07
CA GLN A 84 15.08 1.20 7.55
C GLN A 84 14.98 0.12 6.47
N GLY A 85 16.04 -0.67 6.32
CA GLY A 85 16.01 -1.88 5.50
C GLY A 85 15.31 -3.05 6.23
N LEU A 86 14.93 -4.09 5.48
CA LEU A 86 14.30 -5.29 6.04
C LEU A 86 15.26 -6.19 6.82
N ASP A 87 16.56 -5.87 6.87
CA ASP A 87 17.56 -6.64 7.61
C ASP A 87 17.23 -6.78 9.11
N ALA A 88 16.44 -5.83 9.65
CA ALA A 88 15.96 -5.89 11.02
C ALA A 88 14.73 -6.81 11.21
N PHE A 89 14.01 -7.15 10.14
CA PHE A 89 12.79 -7.95 10.14
C PHE A 89 12.72 -8.89 8.91
N PRO A 90 13.67 -9.83 8.76
CA PRO A 90 13.77 -10.66 7.55
C PRO A 90 12.50 -11.51 7.31
N GLN A 91 11.78 -11.88 8.36
CA GLN A 91 10.54 -12.67 8.28
C GLN A 91 9.43 -11.95 7.51
N LEU A 92 9.37 -10.61 7.58
CA LEU A 92 8.42 -9.80 6.80
C LEU A 92 8.70 -9.90 5.30
N SER A 93 9.99 -9.92 4.93
CA SER A 93 10.41 -10.13 3.55
C SER A 93 10.01 -11.52 3.07
N ASP A 94 10.35 -12.57 3.83
CA ASP A 94 10.13 -13.97 3.44
C ASP A 94 8.65 -14.34 3.34
N LEU A 95 7.82 -13.85 4.26
CA LEU A 95 6.36 -14.00 4.16
C LEU A 95 5.83 -13.26 2.94
N GLY A 96 6.29 -12.02 2.76
CA GLY A 96 5.97 -11.18 1.61
C GLY A 96 6.19 -11.84 0.26
N VAL A 97 7.41 -12.31 -0.01
CA VAL A 97 7.75 -12.96 -1.28
C VAL A 97 6.87 -14.19 -1.54
N ARG A 98 6.47 -14.92 -0.49
CA ARG A 98 5.57 -16.07 -0.63
C ARG A 98 4.13 -15.67 -0.94
N VAL A 99 3.62 -14.63 -0.28
CA VAL A 99 2.24 -14.14 -0.43
C VAL A 99 2.07 -13.36 -1.73
N PHE A 100 2.93 -12.38 -1.99
CA PHE A 100 2.82 -11.46 -3.12
C PHE A 100 3.52 -11.95 -4.39
N ARG A 101 4.34 -13.02 -4.29
CA ARG A 101 5.14 -13.55 -5.42
C ARG A 101 6.07 -12.51 -6.06
N SER A 102 6.42 -11.46 -5.33
CA SER A 102 7.26 -10.35 -5.77
C SER A 102 8.14 -9.87 -4.62
N GLN A 103 9.15 -9.04 -4.92
CA GLN A 103 9.95 -8.35 -3.92
C GLN A 103 9.24 -7.06 -3.49
N PRO A 104 9.42 -6.59 -2.24
CA PRO A 104 8.83 -5.33 -1.81
C PRO A 104 9.50 -4.19 -2.56
N ARG A 105 8.72 -3.19 -2.95
CA ARG A 105 9.19 -2.04 -3.71
C ARG A 105 9.51 -0.87 -2.78
N PRO A 106 10.54 -0.07 -3.07
CA PRO A 106 10.83 1.13 -2.31
C PRO A 106 9.84 2.24 -2.69
N LEU A 107 9.12 2.77 -1.70
CA LEU A 107 8.33 3.97 -1.83
C LEU A 107 9.11 5.14 -1.25
N THR A 108 9.27 6.19 -2.05
CA THR A 108 10.00 7.39 -1.68
C THR A 108 9.06 8.59 -1.66
N ARG A 109 8.99 9.29 -0.52
CA ARG A 109 8.07 10.42 -0.35
C ARG A 109 8.46 11.58 -1.29
N VAL A 110 7.46 12.16 -1.94
CA VAL A 110 7.63 13.37 -2.74
C VAL A 110 7.59 14.58 -1.80
N GLY A 111 8.71 15.29 -1.69
CA GLY A 111 8.84 16.44 -0.77
C GLY A 111 8.89 16.05 0.71
N THR A 112 8.51 16.99 1.58
CA THR A 112 8.69 16.87 3.04
C THR A 112 7.38 16.73 3.84
N LYS A 113 6.23 16.94 3.19
CA LYS A 113 4.89 16.88 3.78
C LYS A 113 3.92 16.29 2.76
N GLY A 114 2.85 15.65 3.24
CA GLY A 114 1.78 15.07 2.39
C GLY A 114 1.89 13.56 2.18
N ASP A 115 0.95 13.04 1.40
CA ASP A 115 0.72 11.61 1.22
C ASP A 115 1.15 11.11 -0.16
N ASP A 116 1.92 11.93 -0.89
CA ASP A 116 2.42 11.62 -2.22
C ASP A 116 3.79 10.92 -2.15
N TRP A 117 3.90 9.81 -2.88
CA TRP A 117 5.06 8.92 -2.94
C TRP A 117 5.32 8.50 -4.38
N THR A 118 6.53 8.05 -4.65
CA THR A 118 6.90 7.39 -5.91
C THR A 118 7.50 6.02 -5.64
N SER A 119 7.28 5.08 -6.56
CA SER A 119 7.85 3.74 -6.53
C SER A 119 8.29 3.34 -7.94
N PRO A 120 9.40 2.61 -8.14
CA PRO A 120 9.66 1.94 -9.41
C PRO A 120 8.48 1.05 -9.78
N THR A 121 8.12 0.95 -11.06
CA THR A 121 7.09 0.01 -11.54
C THR A 121 7.49 -1.44 -11.24
N GLU A 122 6.52 -2.37 -11.22
CA GLU A 122 6.79 -3.78 -10.94
C GLU A 122 7.79 -4.41 -11.92
N ASP A 123 7.73 -4.01 -13.20
CA ASP A 123 8.65 -4.44 -14.25
C ASP A 123 9.97 -3.63 -14.29
N GLY A 124 10.11 -2.60 -13.44
CA GLY A 124 11.27 -1.73 -13.37
C GLY A 124 11.46 -0.78 -14.56
N THR A 125 10.50 -0.67 -15.48
CA THR A 125 10.63 0.18 -16.69
C THR A 125 10.28 1.65 -16.46
N GLY A 126 9.66 1.99 -15.34
CA GLY A 126 9.21 3.34 -15.04
C GLY A 126 9.01 3.61 -13.54
N MET A 127 8.23 4.66 -13.25
CA MET A 127 7.89 5.07 -11.89
C MET A 127 6.38 5.24 -11.76
N ASP A 128 5.80 4.62 -10.73
CA ASP A 128 4.44 4.85 -10.28
C ASP A 128 4.38 6.06 -9.34
N ASN A 129 3.37 6.91 -9.56
CA ASN A 129 2.95 7.97 -8.64
C ASN A 129 1.89 7.40 -7.70
N ILE A 130 2.22 7.33 -6.41
CA ILE A 130 1.41 6.70 -5.37
C ILE A 130 0.92 7.76 -4.39
N MET A 131 -0.40 7.91 -4.26
CA MET A 131 -0.99 8.70 -3.18
C MET A 131 -1.49 7.74 -2.10
N MET A 132 -0.89 7.80 -0.91
CA MET A 132 -1.44 7.13 0.27
C MET A 132 -2.68 7.88 0.75
N VAL A 133 -3.72 7.16 1.11
CA VAL A 133 -5.00 7.73 1.51
C VAL A 133 -5.25 7.37 2.96
N GLN A 134 -5.42 8.38 3.82
CA GLN A 134 -5.83 8.23 5.22
C GLN A 134 -7.28 7.73 5.42
N GLN A 135 -7.94 7.20 4.37
CA GLN A 135 -9.39 6.96 4.38
C GLN A 135 -9.79 5.65 5.05
N GLU A 136 -10.94 5.69 5.73
CA GLU A 136 -11.64 4.48 6.18
C GLU A 136 -12.20 3.70 4.97
N PRO A 137 -11.82 2.42 4.81
CA PRO A 137 -12.09 1.65 3.61
C PRO A 137 -13.56 1.39 3.28
N LEU A 138 -14.46 1.54 4.26
CA LEU A 138 -15.90 1.27 4.13
C LEU A 138 -16.71 2.52 3.78
N SER A 139 -16.09 3.69 3.67
CA SER A 139 -16.81 4.90 3.28
C SER A 139 -17.12 4.88 1.77
N SER A 140 -18.40 5.04 1.41
CA SER A 140 -18.87 5.11 0.02
C SER A 140 -18.36 6.34 -0.75
N ASN A 141 -17.62 7.23 -0.08
CA ASN A 141 -17.02 8.44 -0.62
C ASN A 141 -15.59 8.19 -1.10
N TRP A 142 -15.45 7.40 -2.17
CA TRP A 142 -14.27 7.48 -3.05
C TRP A 142 -14.19 8.81 -3.82
N SER A 143 -15.05 9.77 -3.48
CA SER A 143 -15.02 11.15 -3.94
C SER A 143 -14.12 11.95 -3.00
N ARG A 144 -13.07 12.55 -3.59
CA ARG A 144 -12.24 13.61 -3.02
C ARG A 144 -13.07 14.60 -2.17
N SER A 145 -13.16 14.39 -0.85
CA SER A 145 -13.69 15.36 0.13
C SER A 145 -13.39 14.81 1.53
N ASN A 146 -12.69 15.44 2.46
CA ASN A 146 -12.22 16.80 2.61
C ASN A 146 -10.77 16.79 3.13
N ARG A 147 -9.81 17.25 2.33
CA ARG A 147 -8.67 17.97 2.93
C ARG A 147 -9.26 19.18 3.65
N PHE A 148 -8.90 19.37 4.91
CA PHE A 148 -9.38 20.40 5.84
C PHE A 148 -10.76 20.19 6.48
N ARG A 149 -10.79 19.55 7.66
CA ARG A 149 -11.30 20.19 8.89
C ARG A 149 -11.08 19.31 10.13
N ARG A 150 -10.24 19.85 11.04
CA ARG A 150 -10.18 19.62 12.51
C ARG A 150 -9.62 18.23 12.91
N PHE A 151 -8.59 18.08 13.73
CA PHE A 151 -7.93 18.93 14.74
C PHE A 151 -6.41 18.77 14.67
#